data_AF-A0A9E3BR17-F1
#
_entry.id   AF-A0A9E3BR17-F1
#
_cell.length_a   1.000
_cell.length_b   1.000
_cell.length_c   1.000
_cell.angle_alpha   90.00
_cell.angle_beta   90.00
_cell.angle_gamma   90.00
#
_symmetry.space_group_name_H-M   'P 1'
#
loop_
_entity.id
_entity.type
_entity.pdbx_description
1 polymer ?
#
loop_
_entity_poly.entity_id
_entity_poly.type
_entity_poly.pdbx_seq_one_letter_code
_entity_poly.pdbx_strand_id
1 'polypeptide(L)'
;MLGTFAGKYAFRSTNASEPFYYLTSYIGQSGIYPSISALAPQTDSEKAILYAQPGPDGGYAIVLVAQAPITEDVSLAYLTGQPDLGTVITDPESRNAQTLRILPLGDHQLGTWSICDTKKRDWTTLGYTLGLDIDMVLLDYLDRAPKPLTTLLSVRVTPSYAELAASKKGQKADLRYVDLTGLDLSGVDFTGADFTGAILNNAKFHGATLTNAVFTGATMTGVDFSATLDGVTTLDGATMSGLDLSSVVWGTGISALGTHFENSLLVGCTIGSSSATAKLSGSFFTGADLSRADLTGAKLCSADLTGANLTGATLDSANLTQATLGGSATAAPAVVAYALMGNGILTEANLFGVNFAGATIYGGETRLDRAATLEGADFSNAYLEDISFSGSNLKGARFDGACLVGADFTNAVLTAFEGSGAPASFVGACLPGAIFTGAHLAGTNFANAAVSFASGEFLVRYCRAEGLLPPLSDDPEPIEYYATTGLDLTTLRPTTVCPNGSTLAANQARGIGLDAMLTAPGAPTSWCAPACLVPSGGGQGRRQP
;
A
#
# COMPACT_ATOMS: atom_id res chain seq x y z
N MET A 1 -18.30 10.28 -26.96
CA MET A 1 -18.50 10.74 -25.58
C MET A 1 -17.27 11.51 -25.17
N LEU A 2 -17.30 12.84 -25.32
CA LEU A 2 -16.27 13.74 -24.85
C LEU A 2 -16.59 14.04 -23.38
N GLY A 3 -15.74 13.58 -22.46
CA GLY A 3 -15.91 13.83 -21.04
C GLY A 3 -15.87 15.34 -20.77
N THR A 4 -16.98 15.90 -20.33
CA THR A 4 -17.06 17.26 -19.77
C THR A 4 -16.21 17.31 -18.50
N PHE A 5 -15.12 18.07 -18.55
CA PHE A 5 -14.30 18.36 -17.39
C PHE A 5 -15.02 19.31 -16.44
N ALA A 6 -15.02 18.97 -15.15
CA ALA A 6 -15.44 19.82 -14.03
C ALA A 6 -14.20 20.15 -13.19
N GLY A 7 -13.53 21.27 -13.51
CA GLY A 7 -12.34 21.73 -12.78
C GLY A 7 -12.66 22.37 -11.45
N LYS A 8 -11.62 22.59 -10.63
CA LYS A 8 -11.70 23.47 -9.46
C LYS A 8 -11.52 24.91 -9.89
N TYR A 9 -12.42 25.77 -9.43
CA TYR A 9 -12.28 27.21 -9.54
C TYR A 9 -11.89 27.76 -8.18
N ALA A 10 -10.86 28.62 -8.16
CA ALA A 10 -10.60 29.50 -7.04
C ALA A 10 -11.06 30.90 -7.41
N PHE A 11 -11.81 31.52 -6.50
CA PHE A 11 -12.22 32.90 -6.63
C PHE A 11 -11.47 33.72 -5.58
N ARG A 12 -10.79 34.78 -6.02
CA ARG A 12 -10.09 35.72 -5.12
C ARG A 12 -10.87 37.02 -5.05
N SER A 13 -11.18 37.46 -3.83
CA SER A 13 -11.72 38.82 -3.58
C SER A 13 -10.68 39.90 -3.87
N THR A 14 -11.08 40.97 -4.57
CA THR A 14 -10.26 42.16 -4.83
C THR A 14 -10.20 43.15 -3.66
N ASN A 15 -10.84 42.87 -2.53
CA ASN A 15 -10.82 43.77 -1.38
C ASN A 15 -9.41 43.84 -0.77
N ALA A 16 -8.80 45.03 -0.80
CA ALA A 16 -7.37 45.23 -0.54
C ALA A 16 -6.96 45.07 0.93
N SER A 17 -7.91 45.14 1.87
CA SER A 17 -7.63 45.03 3.30
C SER A 17 -7.66 43.58 3.82
N GLU A 18 -8.47 42.69 3.22
CA GLU A 18 -8.63 41.30 3.64
C GLU A 18 -9.00 40.40 2.42
N PRO A 19 -8.03 39.72 1.78
CA PRO A 19 -8.32 38.82 0.68
C PRO A 19 -8.89 37.48 1.18
N PHE A 20 -10.06 37.09 0.68
CA PHE A 20 -10.67 35.77 0.91
C PHE A 20 -10.61 34.91 -0.36
N TYR A 21 -10.52 33.59 -0.18
CA TYR A 21 -10.43 32.59 -1.24
C TYR A 21 -11.62 31.62 -1.14
N TYR A 22 -12.31 31.38 -2.26
CA TYR A 22 -13.36 30.36 -2.35
C TYR A 22 -12.90 29.23 -3.25
N LEU A 23 -13.04 27.98 -2.79
CA LEU A 23 -12.77 26.77 -3.57
C LEU A 23 -14.11 26.11 -3.90
N THR A 24 -14.35 25.77 -5.17
CA THR A 24 -15.50 24.94 -5.55
C THR A 24 -15.02 23.59 -6.06
N SER A 25 -15.66 22.51 -5.61
CA SER A 25 -15.50 21.16 -6.15
C SER A 25 -16.86 20.64 -6.61
N TYR A 26 -16.86 19.85 -7.69
CA TYR A 26 -18.03 19.12 -8.18
C TYR A 26 -17.83 17.62 -7.94
N ILE A 27 -18.82 16.97 -7.32
CA ILE A 27 -18.87 15.51 -7.16
C ILE A 27 -20.30 15.06 -7.52
N GLY A 28 -20.44 14.08 -8.43
CA GLY A 28 -21.66 13.25 -8.61
C GLY A 28 -21.26 11.77 -8.51
N GLN A 29 -22.12 10.76 -8.31
CA GLN A 29 -23.56 10.65 -8.10
C GLN A 29 -23.82 9.72 -6.88
N SER A 30 -23.76 10.24 -5.67
CA SER A 30 -24.45 9.69 -4.47
C SER A 30 -24.05 10.62 -3.33
N GLY A 31 -24.95 11.55 -3.01
CA GLY A 31 -24.59 12.84 -2.43
C GLY A 31 -23.73 12.82 -1.17
N ILE A 32 -22.85 13.84 -1.08
CA ILE A 32 -22.70 14.79 0.02
C ILE A 32 -22.22 16.12 -0.61
N TYR A 33 -22.76 17.23 -0.08
CA TYR A 33 -22.71 18.59 -0.59
C TYR A 33 -21.30 19.22 -0.64
N PRO A 34 -21.06 20.23 -1.51
CA PRO A 34 -19.86 21.04 -1.42
C PRO A 34 -19.83 21.78 -0.07
N SER A 35 -18.87 21.43 0.79
CA SER A 35 -18.58 22.22 1.99
C SER A 35 -17.61 23.34 1.63
N ILE A 36 -18.10 24.58 1.62
CA ILE A 36 -17.26 25.77 1.63
C ILE A 36 -16.65 25.87 3.04
N SER A 37 -15.39 25.47 3.19
CA SER A 37 -14.65 25.70 4.44
C SER A 37 -13.93 27.05 4.34
N ALA A 38 -14.57 28.11 4.84
CA ALA A 38 -13.88 29.36 5.11
C ALA A 38 -13.00 29.18 6.36
N LEU A 39 -11.68 29.17 6.20
CA LEU A 39 -10.75 29.28 7.32
C LEU A 39 -10.58 30.76 7.69
N ALA A 40 -11.47 31.29 8.55
CA ALA A 40 -11.16 32.38 9.49
C ALA A 40 -12.27 32.54 10.55
N PRO A 41 -11.94 32.98 11.79
CA PRO A 41 -12.90 33.11 12.88
C PRO A 41 -13.72 34.41 12.82
N GLN A 42 -15.03 34.27 13.05
CA GLN A 42 -15.98 35.15 13.78
C GLN A 42 -15.73 36.67 13.65
N THR A 43 -16.62 37.49 13.06
CA THR A 43 -17.99 37.75 13.55
C THR A 43 -18.92 38.35 12.47
N ASP A 44 -20.15 37.86 12.44
CA ASP A 44 -21.40 38.51 11.99
C ASP A 44 -21.41 39.31 10.68
N SER A 45 -21.41 38.62 9.53
CA SER A 45 -22.26 38.96 8.37
C SER A 45 -22.29 37.82 7.33
N GLU A 46 -23.44 37.15 7.34
CA GLU A 46 -24.11 36.35 6.31
C GLU A 46 -23.31 35.62 5.22
N LYS A 47 -23.27 34.30 5.40
CA LYS A 47 -22.76 33.28 4.49
C LYS A 47 -23.86 32.95 3.46
N ALA A 48 -23.65 33.27 2.19
CA ALA A 48 -24.41 32.67 1.11
C ALA A 48 -23.81 31.30 0.78
N ILE A 49 -24.58 30.22 0.97
CA ILE A 49 -24.17 28.88 0.54
C ILE A 49 -24.80 28.64 -0.84
N LEU A 50 -23.95 28.51 -1.87
CA LEU A 50 -24.41 28.05 -3.18
C LEU A 50 -24.56 26.53 -3.13
N TYR A 51 -25.76 26.04 -3.43
CA TYR A 51 -25.96 24.62 -3.69
C TYR A 51 -26.64 24.41 -5.03
N ALA A 52 -26.21 23.36 -5.72
CA ALA A 52 -26.85 22.85 -6.92
C ALA A 52 -27.80 21.72 -6.52
N GLN A 53 -29.10 21.86 -6.80
CA GLN A 53 -30.07 20.81 -6.54
C GLN A 53 -30.49 20.13 -7.86
N PRO A 54 -30.52 18.78 -7.95
CA PRO A 54 -31.03 18.10 -9.13
C PRO A 54 -32.54 18.28 -9.24
N GLY A 55 -33.01 18.84 -10.36
CA GLY A 55 -34.43 18.83 -10.69
C GLY A 55 -34.86 17.50 -11.33
N PRO A 56 -36.16 17.16 -11.31
CA PRO A 56 -36.68 15.89 -11.82
C PRO A 56 -36.43 15.61 -13.32
N ASP A 57 -35.99 16.61 -14.09
CA ASP A 57 -35.75 16.51 -15.54
C ASP A 57 -34.26 16.74 -15.93
N GLY A 58 -33.31 16.52 -15.00
CA GLY A 58 -31.87 16.61 -15.32
C GLY A 58 -31.28 18.03 -15.45
N GLY A 59 -32.05 19.06 -15.10
CA GLY A 59 -31.58 20.44 -14.95
C GLY A 59 -31.04 20.73 -13.55
N TYR A 60 -30.04 21.60 -13.46
CA TYR A 60 -29.47 22.07 -12.19
C TYR A 60 -30.12 23.39 -11.76
N ALA A 61 -30.55 23.47 -10.50
CA ALA A 61 -30.98 24.72 -9.89
C ALA A 61 -29.83 25.31 -9.06
N ILE A 62 -29.45 26.57 -9.30
CA ILE A 62 -28.65 27.33 -8.34
C ILE A 62 -29.64 27.87 -7.32
N VAL A 63 -29.46 27.50 -6.06
CA VAL A 63 -30.31 27.99 -4.98
C VAL A 63 -29.43 28.74 -3.99
N LEU A 64 -29.79 29.98 -3.71
CA LEU A 64 -29.24 30.74 -2.60
C LEU A 64 -30.01 30.39 -1.33
N VAL A 65 -29.31 29.87 -0.32
CA VAL A 65 -29.82 29.87 1.05
C VAL A 65 -29.05 30.88 1.86
N ALA A 66 -29.78 31.90 2.30
CA ALA A 66 -29.38 32.77 3.37
C ALA A 66 -29.86 32.17 4.70
N GLN A 67 -29.03 32.22 5.74
CA GLN A 67 -29.41 31.80 7.10
C GLN A 67 -30.31 32.83 7.80
N ALA A 68 -30.55 33.99 7.16
CA ALA A 68 -31.49 35.03 7.56
C ALA A 68 -32.38 35.42 6.36
N PRO A 69 -33.56 36.05 6.57
CA PRO A 69 -34.40 36.51 5.49
C PRO A 69 -33.66 37.52 4.61
N ILE A 70 -33.62 37.29 3.30
CA ILE A 70 -33.13 38.27 2.33
C ILE A 70 -34.18 39.38 2.26
N THR A 71 -33.91 40.53 2.86
CA THR A 71 -34.83 41.67 2.93
C THR A 71 -34.60 42.72 1.83
N GLU A 72 -33.63 42.49 0.95
CA GLU A 72 -33.23 43.41 -0.12
C GLU A 72 -33.03 42.65 -1.45
N ASP A 73 -33.28 43.33 -2.58
CA ASP A 73 -33.15 42.73 -3.91
C ASP A 73 -31.67 42.41 -4.22
N VAL A 74 -31.40 41.16 -4.61
CA VAL A 74 -30.05 40.70 -5.02
C VAL A 74 -29.98 40.66 -6.55
N SER A 75 -29.03 41.40 -7.13
CA SER A 75 -28.82 41.42 -8.58
C SER A 75 -27.56 40.62 -8.95
N LEU A 76 -27.71 39.70 -9.92
CA LEU A 76 -26.60 38.95 -10.52
C LEU A 76 -26.27 39.59 -11.88
N ALA A 77 -25.08 40.18 -12.00
CA ALA A 77 -24.62 40.81 -13.23
C ALA A 77 -23.41 40.09 -13.83
N TYR A 78 -23.39 39.96 -15.16
CA TYR A 78 -22.27 39.45 -15.96
C TYR A 78 -21.71 40.58 -16.83
N LEU A 79 -20.39 40.65 -16.99
CA LEU A 79 -19.72 41.73 -17.71
C LEU A 79 -19.01 41.23 -18.98
N THR A 80 -19.79 41.02 -20.04
CA THR A 80 -19.32 41.31 -21.40
C THR A 80 -20.39 42.13 -22.13
N GLY A 81 -20.34 43.45 -21.96
CA GLY A 81 -21.00 44.40 -22.87
C GLY A 81 -22.54 44.43 -22.92
N GLN A 82 -23.26 43.83 -21.98
CA GLN A 82 -24.70 44.04 -21.78
C GLN A 82 -24.98 44.24 -20.28
N PRO A 83 -25.69 45.31 -19.88
CA PRO A 83 -26.10 45.49 -18.50
C PRO A 83 -27.33 44.61 -18.24
N ASP A 84 -27.30 43.88 -17.13
CA ASP A 84 -28.41 43.13 -16.54
C ASP A 84 -28.87 41.86 -17.29
N LEU A 85 -28.50 40.69 -16.74
CA LEU A 85 -29.10 39.40 -17.12
C LEU A 85 -30.46 39.15 -16.42
N GLY A 86 -30.94 40.10 -15.62
CA GLY A 86 -32.23 40.08 -14.95
C GLY A 86 -32.15 40.38 -13.45
N THR A 87 -33.22 40.95 -12.90
CA THR A 87 -33.39 41.23 -11.47
C THR A 87 -34.05 40.02 -10.80
N VAL A 88 -33.47 39.51 -9.71
CA VAL A 88 -34.18 38.57 -8.83
C VAL A 88 -35.13 39.40 -7.97
N ILE A 89 -36.42 39.41 -8.33
CA ILE A 89 -37.43 40.15 -7.55
C ILE A 89 -37.74 39.32 -6.30
N THR A 90 -37.38 39.83 -5.13
CA THR A 90 -37.84 39.26 -3.87
C THR A 90 -39.23 39.81 -3.57
N ASP A 91 -40.23 38.94 -3.35
CA ASP A 91 -41.51 39.37 -2.79
C ASP A 91 -41.33 39.47 -1.27
N PRO A 92 -41.41 40.66 -0.65
CA PRO A 92 -41.18 40.84 0.78
C PRO A 92 -42.16 40.04 1.65
N GLU A 93 -43.27 39.54 1.09
CA GLU A 93 -44.26 38.76 1.83
C GLU A 93 -44.09 37.23 1.69
N SER A 94 -43.23 36.73 0.80
CA SER A 94 -43.10 35.29 0.55
C SER A 94 -41.88 34.68 1.25
N ARG A 95 -42.10 33.94 2.34
CA ARG A 95 -41.06 33.25 3.13
C ARG A 95 -40.49 31.97 2.48
N ASN A 96 -40.49 31.83 1.16
CA ASN A 96 -39.97 30.62 0.50
C ASN A 96 -39.11 30.95 -0.72
N ALA A 97 -37.94 30.30 -0.80
CA ALA A 97 -36.98 30.41 -1.90
C ALA A 97 -37.64 30.17 -3.27
N GLN A 98 -37.44 31.08 -4.22
CA GLN A 98 -37.85 30.87 -5.61
C GLN A 98 -36.73 30.16 -6.37
N THR A 99 -37.08 29.06 -7.05
CA THR A 99 -36.14 28.18 -7.75
C THR A 99 -35.84 28.70 -9.15
N LEU A 100 -34.58 28.99 -9.46
CA LEU A 100 -34.13 29.18 -10.84
C LEU A 100 -33.96 27.80 -11.49
N ARG A 101 -34.60 27.56 -12.65
CA ARG A 101 -34.52 26.27 -13.35
C ARG A 101 -33.81 26.41 -14.69
N ILE A 102 -32.68 25.72 -14.86
CA ILE A 102 -31.94 25.63 -16.13
C ILE A 102 -32.35 24.33 -16.82
N LEU A 103 -32.83 24.40 -18.06
CA LEU A 103 -33.19 23.22 -18.87
C LEU A 103 -32.23 23.08 -20.05
N PRO A 104 -31.58 21.92 -20.25
CA PRO A 104 -30.94 21.60 -21.51
C PRO A 104 -31.98 21.14 -22.53
N LEU A 105 -32.00 21.73 -23.74
CA LEU A 105 -32.83 21.28 -24.85
C LEU A 105 -31.96 20.90 -26.05
N GLY A 106 -31.81 19.59 -26.27
CA GLY A 106 -31.38 19.02 -27.55
C GLY A 106 -29.89 19.11 -27.92
N ASP A 107 -29.54 18.42 -29.02
CA ASP A 107 -28.17 18.03 -29.42
C ASP A 107 -27.28 19.14 -30.03
N HIS A 108 -27.59 20.44 -29.86
CA HIS A 108 -26.74 21.52 -30.37
C HIS A 108 -26.65 22.73 -29.42
N GLN A 109 -25.42 23.00 -28.93
CA GLN A 109 -24.73 24.27 -28.58
C GLN A 109 -25.54 25.59 -28.34
N LEU A 110 -26.78 25.55 -27.87
CA LEU A 110 -27.61 26.72 -27.55
C LEU A 110 -28.32 26.49 -26.22
N GLY A 111 -28.00 27.31 -25.22
CA GLY A 111 -28.70 27.31 -23.93
C GLY A 111 -29.84 28.34 -23.97
N THR A 112 -31.04 27.95 -23.55
CA THR A 112 -32.14 28.88 -23.31
C THR A 112 -32.43 28.96 -21.82
N TRP A 113 -32.69 30.17 -21.32
CA TRP A 113 -33.26 30.38 -19.99
C TRP A 113 -34.75 30.63 -20.11
N SER A 114 -35.51 30.34 -19.04
CA SER A 114 -36.90 30.74 -18.95
C SER A 114 -37.23 31.20 -17.54
N ILE A 115 -37.92 32.34 -17.44
CA ILE A 115 -38.40 32.89 -16.16
C ILE A 115 -39.90 32.62 -16.07
N CYS A 116 -40.35 32.10 -14.91
CA CYS A 116 -41.75 31.77 -14.64
C CYS A 116 -42.38 32.79 -13.69
N ASP A 117 -43.44 33.44 -14.15
CA ASP A 117 -44.35 34.17 -13.24
C ASP A 117 -45.24 33.13 -12.54
N THR A 118 -44.92 32.78 -11.28
CA THR A 118 -45.61 31.70 -10.55
C THR A 118 -47.09 31.97 -10.28
N LYS A 119 -47.55 33.24 -10.34
CA LYS A 119 -48.97 33.60 -10.20
C LYS A 119 -49.73 33.47 -11.53
N LYS A 120 -49.08 33.71 -12.67
CA LYS A 120 -49.71 33.64 -14.01
C LYS A 120 -49.45 32.34 -14.76
N ARG A 121 -48.44 31.57 -14.34
CA ARG A 121 -47.91 30.37 -15.02
C ARG A 121 -47.46 30.62 -16.47
N ASP A 122 -47.13 31.87 -16.80
CA ASP A 122 -46.55 32.24 -18.09
C ASP A 122 -45.02 32.16 -18.05
N TRP A 123 -44.44 31.66 -19.14
CA TRP A 123 -43.00 31.44 -19.30
C TRP A 123 -42.45 32.33 -20.40
N THR A 124 -41.39 33.08 -20.10
CA THR A 124 -40.67 33.91 -21.09
C THR A 124 -39.28 33.35 -21.34
N THR A 125 -38.95 33.04 -22.60
CA THR A 125 -37.67 32.44 -23.01
C THR A 125 -36.64 33.50 -23.42
N LEU A 126 -35.42 33.37 -22.91
CA LEU A 126 -34.26 34.19 -23.27
C LEU A 126 -33.16 33.28 -23.84
N GLY A 127 -32.66 33.59 -25.04
CA GLY A 127 -31.61 32.81 -25.71
C GLY A 127 -30.22 33.39 -25.48
N TYR A 128 -29.21 32.54 -25.30
CA TYR A 128 -27.79 32.94 -25.28
C TYR A 128 -26.88 31.83 -25.83
N THR A 129 -25.65 32.21 -26.21
CA THR A 129 -24.59 31.31 -26.69
C THR A 129 -23.56 31.03 -25.60
N LEU A 130 -23.23 29.75 -25.39
CA LEU A 130 -22.24 29.31 -24.41
C LEU A 130 -20.85 29.20 -25.06
N GLY A 131 -20.02 30.20 -24.80
CA GLY A 131 -18.62 30.21 -25.17
C GLY A 131 -17.90 31.30 -24.39
N LEU A 132 -17.81 31.15 -23.07
CA LEU A 132 -17.18 32.16 -22.23
C LEU A 132 -16.36 31.51 -21.11
N ASP A 133 -15.06 31.82 -21.09
CA ASP A 133 -14.26 31.86 -19.87
C ASP A 133 -14.96 32.84 -18.91
N ILE A 134 -15.21 32.39 -17.68
CA ILE A 134 -15.87 33.23 -16.67
C ILE A 134 -14.77 34.11 -16.05
N ASP A 135 -14.45 35.25 -16.68
CA ASP A 135 -13.37 36.11 -16.20
C ASP A 135 -13.69 36.86 -14.90
N MET A 136 -14.97 37.03 -14.56
CA MET A 136 -15.37 37.85 -13.42
C MET A 136 -16.77 37.53 -12.89
N VAL A 137 -16.92 37.48 -11.57
CA VAL A 137 -18.23 37.50 -10.89
C VAL A 137 -18.28 38.71 -9.96
N LEU A 138 -19.35 39.52 -10.09
CA LEU A 138 -19.64 40.63 -9.19
C LEU A 138 -20.82 40.25 -8.28
N LEU A 139 -20.64 40.44 -6.98
CA LEU A 139 -21.73 40.50 -6.02
C LEU A 139 -21.95 41.95 -5.65
N ASP A 140 -23.14 42.47 -5.94
CA ASP A 140 -23.58 43.78 -5.48
C ASP A 140 -24.50 43.60 -4.27
N TYR A 141 -24.28 44.43 -3.25
CA TYR A 141 -25.10 44.49 -2.04
C TYR A 141 -25.63 45.92 -1.97
N LEU A 142 -26.91 46.12 -2.30
CA LEU A 142 -27.54 47.44 -2.37
C LEU A 142 -27.90 47.98 -0.99
N ASP A 143 -26.90 48.10 -0.13
CA ASP A 143 -27.04 48.85 1.11
C ASP A 143 -26.86 50.35 0.78
N ARG A 144 -27.65 51.25 1.35
CA ARG A 144 -27.73 52.69 0.96
C ARG A 144 -26.46 53.53 1.21
N ALA A 145 -25.31 52.90 1.41
CA ALA A 145 -23.99 53.52 1.44
C ALA A 145 -23.06 52.79 0.47
N PRO A 146 -22.18 53.49 -0.27
CA PRO A 146 -21.28 52.85 -1.23
C PRO A 146 -20.26 51.97 -0.47
N LYS A 147 -20.59 50.69 -0.28
CA LYS A 147 -19.62 49.66 0.08
C LYS A 147 -18.83 49.29 -1.19
N PRO A 148 -17.54 48.98 -1.09
CA PRO A 148 -16.74 48.64 -2.27
C PRO A 148 -17.27 47.36 -2.91
N LEU A 149 -17.51 47.42 -4.23
CA LEU A 149 -17.83 46.27 -5.06
C LEU A 149 -16.76 45.19 -4.85
N THR A 150 -17.17 44.03 -4.34
CA THR A 150 -16.25 42.89 -4.21
C THR A 150 -16.22 42.18 -5.55
N THR A 151 -15.12 42.35 -6.28
CA THR A 151 -14.88 41.65 -7.54
C THR A 151 -14.24 40.31 -7.23
N LEU A 152 -14.83 39.23 -7.72
CA LEU A 152 -14.20 37.91 -7.69
C LEU A 152 -13.53 37.67 -9.04
N LEU A 153 -12.20 37.72 -9.05
CA LEU A 153 -11.41 37.24 -10.18
C LEU A 153 -11.40 35.72 -10.16
N SER A 154 -11.81 35.12 -11.28
CA SER A 154 -11.61 33.70 -11.45
C SER A 154 -10.13 33.45 -11.67
N VAL A 155 -9.58 32.49 -10.94
CA VAL A 155 -8.26 31.95 -11.21
C VAL A 155 -8.49 30.49 -11.54
N ARG A 156 -8.22 30.10 -12.80
CA ARG A 156 -8.27 28.69 -13.20
C ARG A 156 -7.20 27.94 -12.40
N VAL A 157 -7.62 27.06 -11.49
CA VAL A 157 -6.70 26.35 -10.59
C VAL A 157 -6.19 25.06 -11.22
N THR A 158 -6.99 24.42 -12.08
CA THR A 158 -6.62 23.17 -12.76
C THR A 158 -6.97 23.19 -14.25
N PRO A 159 -6.09 22.71 -15.15
CA PRO A 159 -6.40 22.57 -16.59
C PRO A 159 -7.41 21.45 -16.81
N SER A 160 -8.12 21.48 -17.94
CA SER A 160 -9.03 20.38 -18.31
C SER A 160 -8.29 19.07 -18.52
N TYR A 161 -8.98 17.93 -18.35
CA TYR A 161 -8.36 16.60 -18.58
C TYR A 161 -7.77 16.47 -19.99
N ALA A 162 -8.47 17.00 -21.00
CA ALA A 162 -7.99 17.01 -22.38
C ALA A 162 -6.71 17.85 -22.54
N GLU A 163 -6.64 19.01 -21.87
CA GLU A 163 -5.43 19.85 -21.86
C GLU A 163 -4.28 19.18 -21.10
N LEU A 164 -4.53 18.54 -19.97
CA LEU A 164 -3.53 17.77 -19.20
C LEU A 164 -2.97 16.62 -20.03
N ALA A 165 -3.84 15.81 -20.62
CA ALA A 165 -3.46 14.65 -21.43
C ALA A 165 -2.74 15.04 -22.73
N ALA A 166 -3.13 16.16 -23.37
CA ALA A 166 -2.50 16.65 -24.60
C ALA A 166 -1.17 17.37 -24.35
N SER A 167 -1.10 18.20 -23.30
CA SER A 167 0.11 18.97 -22.98
C SER A 167 1.19 18.15 -22.30
N LYS A 168 0.81 17.02 -21.67
CA LYS A 168 1.67 16.21 -20.79
C LYS A 168 2.24 17.01 -19.59
N LYS A 169 1.61 18.12 -19.22
CA LYS A 169 2.05 19.02 -18.14
C LYS A 169 1.04 19.04 -17.00
N GLY A 170 1.26 18.21 -15.99
CA GLY A 170 0.45 18.12 -14.77
C GLY A 170 1.22 18.45 -13.49
N GLN A 171 2.43 19.04 -13.58
CA GLN A 171 3.28 19.24 -12.41
C GLN A 171 2.59 20.14 -11.40
N LYS A 172 2.56 19.71 -10.13
CA LYS A 172 1.92 20.44 -9.01
C LYS A 172 0.43 20.74 -9.22
N ALA A 173 -0.25 19.97 -10.06
CA ALA A 173 -1.69 20.12 -10.25
C ALA A 173 -2.45 19.81 -8.94
N ASP A 174 -3.42 20.65 -8.57
CA ASP A 174 -4.35 20.39 -7.47
C ASP A 174 -5.55 19.58 -7.99
N LEU A 175 -5.45 18.26 -7.81
CA LEU A 175 -6.43 17.26 -8.24
C LEU A 175 -7.18 16.64 -7.05
N ARG A 176 -7.14 17.28 -5.88
CA ARG A 176 -7.77 16.72 -4.67
C ARG A 176 -9.28 16.58 -4.86
N TYR A 177 -9.88 15.46 -4.48
CA TYR A 177 -11.34 15.24 -4.58
C TYR A 177 -11.91 15.36 -6.01
N VAL A 178 -11.06 15.23 -7.03
CA VAL A 178 -11.46 15.27 -8.43
C VAL A 178 -11.78 13.85 -8.91
N ASP A 179 -12.83 13.69 -9.72
CA ASP A 179 -13.16 12.42 -10.37
C ASP A 179 -12.41 12.27 -11.70
N LEU A 180 -11.44 11.36 -11.68
CA LEU A 180 -10.54 11.00 -12.77
C LEU A 180 -10.81 9.58 -13.29
N THR A 181 -11.97 9.02 -12.97
CA THR A 181 -12.33 7.63 -13.30
C THR A 181 -12.16 7.34 -14.79
N GLY A 182 -11.42 6.27 -15.10
CA GLY A 182 -11.24 5.75 -16.46
C GLY A 182 -10.42 6.64 -17.40
N LEU A 183 -9.85 7.74 -16.93
CA LEU A 183 -9.11 8.66 -17.78
C LEU A 183 -7.76 8.09 -18.21
N ASP A 184 -7.36 8.42 -19.44
CA ASP A 184 -6.02 8.16 -19.93
C ASP A 184 -5.10 9.35 -19.63
N LEU A 185 -4.24 9.17 -18.63
CA LEU A 185 -3.27 10.14 -18.14
C LEU A 185 -1.83 9.65 -18.41
N SER A 186 -1.67 8.73 -19.36
CA SER A 186 -0.38 8.14 -19.72
C SER A 186 0.63 9.19 -20.16
N GLY A 187 1.87 9.07 -19.70
CA GLY A 187 2.99 9.94 -20.05
C GLY A 187 2.88 11.39 -19.56
N VAL A 188 1.87 11.73 -18.75
CA VAL A 188 1.75 13.07 -18.18
C VAL A 188 2.72 13.20 -17.01
N ASP A 189 3.42 14.32 -16.94
CA ASP A 189 4.27 14.64 -15.79
C ASP A 189 3.44 15.32 -14.69
N PHE A 190 3.11 14.56 -13.65
CA PHE A 190 2.43 14.95 -12.42
C PHE A 190 3.40 15.13 -11.24
N THR A 191 4.66 15.48 -11.49
CA THR A 191 5.62 15.71 -10.41
C THR A 191 5.06 16.71 -9.39
N GLY A 192 4.94 16.28 -8.13
CA GLY A 192 4.41 17.07 -7.02
C GLY A 192 2.91 17.37 -7.08
N ALA A 193 2.13 16.69 -7.93
CA ALA A 193 0.68 16.86 -8.00
C ALA A 193 -0.01 16.28 -6.75
N ASP A 194 -1.17 16.83 -6.40
CA ASP A 194 -1.93 16.44 -5.22
C ASP A 194 -3.27 15.82 -5.63
N PHE A 195 -3.37 14.50 -5.49
CA PHE A 195 -4.54 13.65 -5.72
C PHE A 195 -5.28 13.30 -4.41
N THR A 196 -5.06 14.04 -3.31
CA THR A 196 -5.72 13.72 -2.03
C THR A 196 -7.24 13.58 -2.18
N GLY A 197 -7.80 12.43 -1.83
CA GLY A 197 -9.24 12.16 -1.95
C GLY A 197 -9.77 12.04 -3.38
N ALA A 198 -8.92 12.02 -4.41
CA ALA A 198 -9.34 11.86 -5.80
C ALA A 198 -9.94 10.48 -6.09
N ILE A 199 -10.78 10.39 -7.12
CA ILE A 199 -11.34 9.13 -7.60
C ILE A 199 -10.59 8.74 -8.87
N LEU A 200 -9.68 7.77 -8.77
CA LEU A 200 -8.79 7.35 -9.86
C LEU A 200 -9.17 6.00 -10.45
N ASN A 201 -10.36 5.48 -10.12
CA ASN A 201 -10.73 4.10 -10.48
C ASN A 201 -10.59 3.87 -11.99
N ASN A 202 -9.88 2.82 -12.39
CA ASN A 202 -9.57 2.47 -13.79
C ASN A 202 -8.81 3.56 -14.59
N ALA A 203 -8.24 4.57 -13.93
CA ALA A 203 -7.39 5.55 -14.60
C ALA A 203 -6.05 4.92 -15.03
N LYS A 204 -5.51 5.42 -16.13
CA LYS A 204 -4.30 4.90 -16.77
C LYS A 204 -3.16 5.90 -16.63
N PHE A 205 -2.04 5.45 -16.08
CA PHE A 205 -0.85 6.24 -15.80
C PHE A 205 0.40 5.67 -16.45
N HIS A 206 0.26 4.94 -17.56
CA HIS A 206 1.40 4.30 -18.22
C HIS A 206 2.50 5.33 -18.55
N GLY A 207 3.71 5.11 -18.05
CA GLY A 207 4.84 6.00 -18.29
C GLY A 207 4.67 7.42 -17.72
N ALA A 208 3.69 7.65 -16.85
CA ALA A 208 3.51 8.93 -16.18
C ALA A 208 4.60 9.17 -15.12
N THR A 209 4.95 10.44 -14.90
CA THR A 209 5.86 10.84 -13.82
C THR A 209 5.02 11.34 -12.64
N LEU A 210 4.99 10.58 -11.56
CA LEU A 210 4.24 10.84 -10.32
C LEU A 210 5.20 11.10 -9.15
N THR A 211 6.43 11.52 -9.45
CA THR A 211 7.46 11.82 -8.45
C THR A 211 6.93 12.83 -7.43
N ASN A 212 7.03 12.52 -6.13
CA ASN A 212 6.51 13.35 -5.03
C ASN A 212 5.00 13.67 -5.12
N ALA A 213 4.21 12.91 -5.89
CA ALA A 213 2.76 13.10 -5.93
C ALA A 213 2.09 12.57 -4.66
N VAL A 214 0.95 13.14 -4.27
CA VAL A 214 0.23 12.78 -3.03
C VAL A 214 -1.09 12.12 -3.38
N PHE A 215 -1.33 10.91 -2.89
CA PHE A 215 -2.56 10.14 -3.14
C PHE A 215 -3.40 9.90 -1.89
N THR A 216 -3.10 10.56 -0.76
CA THR A 216 -3.75 10.31 0.53
C THR A 216 -5.29 10.28 0.43
N GLY A 217 -5.91 9.17 0.82
CA GLY A 217 -7.36 8.99 0.77
C GLY A 217 -7.99 8.89 -0.63
N ALA A 218 -7.19 8.79 -1.70
CA ALA A 218 -7.69 8.55 -3.04
C ALA A 218 -8.25 7.12 -3.20
N THR A 219 -9.17 6.93 -4.16
CA THR A 219 -9.61 5.58 -4.56
C THR A 219 -8.90 5.18 -5.84
N MET A 220 -8.27 3.99 -5.86
CA MET A 220 -7.34 3.57 -6.90
C MET A 220 -7.66 2.18 -7.47
N THR A 221 -8.93 1.74 -7.39
CA THR A 221 -9.32 0.41 -7.87
C THR A 221 -9.11 0.29 -9.38
N GLY A 222 -8.31 -0.68 -9.81
CA GLY A 222 -8.04 -0.93 -11.23
C GLY A 222 -7.16 0.12 -11.90
N VAL A 223 -6.49 0.99 -11.13
CA VAL A 223 -5.48 1.92 -11.70
C VAL A 223 -4.37 1.13 -12.37
N ASP A 224 -3.94 1.61 -13.54
CA ASP A 224 -2.90 0.98 -14.34
C ASP A 224 -1.64 1.84 -14.42
N PHE A 225 -0.57 1.39 -13.77
CA PHE A 225 0.77 1.95 -13.80
C PHE A 225 1.71 1.20 -14.74
N SER A 226 1.22 0.25 -15.54
CA SER A 226 2.10 -0.59 -16.35
C SER A 226 2.96 0.20 -17.33
N ALA A 227 4.16 -0.29 -17.58
CA ALA A 227 5.09 0.35 -18.50
C ALA A 227 4.64 0.19 -19.96
N THR A 228 4.99 1.16 -20.80
CA THR A 228 4.85 1.09 -22.26
C THR A 228 6.23 1.16 -22.91
N LEU A 229 6.30 0.96 -24.23
CA LEU A 229 7.52 1.18 -25.03
C LEU A 229 8.11 2.59 -24.83
N ASP A 230 7.25 3.57 -24.54
CA ASP A 230 7.61 4.99 -24.47
C ASP A 230 8.07 5.44 -23.07
N GLY A 231 7.98 4.59 -22.05
CA GLY A 231 8.45 4.91 -20.71
C GLY A 231 7.91 4.02 -19.59
N VAL A 232 8.61 4.07 -18.46
CA VAL A 232 8.22 3.40 -17.21
C VAL A 232 7.61 4.43 -16.27
N THR A 233 6.53 4.06 -15.61
CA THR A 233 5.90 4.90 -14.58
C THR A 233 6.85 5.15 -13.41
N THR A 234 6.93 6.39 -12.93
CA THR A 234 7.80 6.76 -11.81
C THR A 234 6.97 7.33 -10.67
N LEU A 235 7.08 6.74 -9.48
CA LEU A 235 6.40 7.11 -8.23
C LEU A 235 7.41 7.56 -7.17
N ASP A 236 8.67 7.83 -7.53
CA ASP A 236 9.73 8.15 -6.58
C ASP A 236 9.30 9.27 -5.60
N GLY A 237 9.36 8.99 -4.30
CA GLY A 237 8.94 9.91 -3.23
C GLY A 237 7.44 10.18 -3.12
N ALA A 238 6.58 9.47 -3.87
CA ALA A 238 5.14 9.64 -3.80
C ALA A 238 4.57 9.21 -2.43
N THR A 239 3.43 9.78 -2.05
CA THR A 239 2.69 9.40 -0.84
C THR A 239 1.46 8.59 -1.19
N MET A 240 1.47 7.31 -0.82
CA MET A 240 0.43 6.32 -1.07
C MET A 240 -0.01 5.60 0.23
N SER A 241 0.24 6.22 1.37
CA SER A 241 -0.04 5.66 2.70
C SER A 241 -1.55 5.49 2.93
N GLY A 242 -1.95 4.36 3.54
CA GLY A 242 -3.32 4.08 3.93
C GLY A 242 -4.28 3.75 2.78
N LEU A 243 -3.77 3.49 1.57
CA LEU A 243 -4.58 3.21 0.39
C LEU A 243 -4.84 1.72 0.20
N ASP A 244 -5.94 1.38 -0.46
CA ASP A 244 -6.13 0.05 -1.05
C ASP A 244 -5.54 0.01 -2.46
N LEU A 245 -4.43 -0.70 -2.58
CA LEU A 245 -3.63 -0.89 -3.79
C LEU A 245 -3.68 -2.34 -4.29
N SER A 246 -4.54 -3.18 -3.70
CA SER A 246 -4.62 -4.62 -3.99
C SER A 246 -5.06 -4.91 -5.43
N SER A 247 -5.83 -3.99 -6.02
CA SER A 247 -6.32 -4.07 -7.41
C SER A 247 -5.55 -3.18 -8.39
N VAL A 248 -4.42 -2.60 -7.98
CA VAL A 248 -3.59 -1.75 -8.85
C VAL A 248 -2.72 -2.64 -9.74
N VAL A 249 -2.67 -2.30 -11.02
CA VAL A 249 -1.78 -2.93 -12.00
C VAL A 249 -0.46 -2.16 -12.01
N TRP A 250 0.55 -2.63 -11.29
CA TRP A 250 1.85 -1.94 -11.19
C TRP A 250 2.70 -2.06 -12.46
N GLY A 251 2.54 -3.18 -13.17
CA GLY A 251 3.38 -3.56 -14.31
C GLY A 251 4.83 -3.81 -13.95
N THR A 252 5.63 -4.14 -14.96
CA THR A 252 7.03 -4.54 -14.77
C THR A 252 7.98 -3.35 -14.76
N GLY A 253 8.86 -3.27 -13.76
CA GLY A 253 10.00 -2.35 -13.78
C GLY A 253 9.74 -0.95 -13.23
N ILE A 254 8.58 -0.71 -12.61
CA ILE A 254 8.21 0.58 -12.02
C ILE A 254 9.31 1.14 -11.10
N SER A 255 9.51 2.46 -11.13
CA SER A 255 10.34 3.14 -10.15
C SER A 255 9.46 3.72 -9.07
N ALA A 256 9.69 3.34 -7.82
CA ALA A 256 8.97 3.83 -6.65
C ALA A 256 9.97 4.01 -5.50
N LEU A 257 11.12 4.62 -5.79
CA LEU A 257 12.18 4.87 -4.81
C LEU A 257 11.71 5.80 -3.69
N GLY A 258 11.92 5.43 -2.43
CA GLY A 258 11.52 6.27 -1.30
C GLY A 258 10.02 6.54 -1.21
N THR A 259 9.18 5.68 -1.80
CA THR A 259 7.73 5.86 -1.79
C THR A 259 7.14 5.48 -0.43
N HIS A 260 6.11 6.21 -0.02
CA HIS A 260 5.42 6.01 1.24
C HIS A 260 4.19 5.12 1.05
N PHE A 261 4.26 3.87 1.54
CA PHE A 261 3.23 2.83 1.48
C PHE A 261 2.70 2.46 2.88
N GLU A 262 2.97 3.26 3.91
CA GLU A 262 2.65 2.91 5.29
C GLU A 262 1.15 2.61 5.45
N ASN A 263 0.84 1.51 6.13
CA ASN A 263 -0.53 1.05 6.37
C ASN A 263 -1.41 0.88 5.11
N SER A 264 -0.81 0.74 3.92
CA SER A 264 -1.55 0.45 2.69
C SER A 264 -1.81 -1.04 2.52
N LEU A 265 -2.83 -1.39 1.72
CA LEU A 265 -3.16 -2.77 1.34
C LEU A 265 -2.61 -3.05 -0.05
N LEU A 266 -1.69 -3.99 -0.16
CA LEU A 266 -1.04 -4.47 -1.38
C LEU A 266 -1.27 -5.98 -1.56
N VAL A 267 -2.41 -6.48 -1.08
CA VAL A 267 -2.70 -7.91 -1.00
C VAL A 267 -2.76 -8.52 -2.40
N GLY A 268 -1.93 -9.53 -2.65
CA GLY A 268 -1.90 -10.24 -3.93
C GLY A 268 -1.41 -9.43 -5.13
N CYS A 269 -0.86 -8.22 -4.91
CA CYS A 269 -0.42 -7.38 -6.02
C CYS A 269 0.83 -7.94 -6.70
N THR A 270 1.03 -7.65 -7.98
CA THR A 270 2.25 -8.00 -8.72
C THR A 270 3.03 -6.72 -9.01
N ILE A 271 4.07 -6.46 -8.22
CA ILE A 271 4.99 -5.33 -8.40
C ILE A 271 6.31 -5.81 -9.02
N GLY A 272 6.77 -7.01 -8.62
CA GLY A 272 7.95 -7.67 -9.15
C GLY A 272 7.69 -8.46 -10.44
N SER A 273 8.77 -8.85 -11.10
CA SER A 273 8.76 -9.78 -12.23
C SER A 273 10.17 -10.32 -12.50
N SER A 274 10.27 -11.54 -13.04
CA SER A 274 11.53 -12.07 -13.56
C SER A 274 12.02 -11.32 -14.81
N SER A 275 11.11 -10.63 -15.53
CA SER A 275 11.42 -9.89 -16.76
C SER A 275 11.87 -8.45 -16.55
N ALA A 276 11.47 -7.81 -15.44
CA ALA A 276 11.93 -6.45 -15.10
C ALA A 276 11.81 -6.18 -13.60
N THR A 277 12.87 -5.63 -13.01
CA THR A 277 12.96 -5.39 -11.57
C THR A 277 12.28 -4.09 -11.17
N ALA A 278 11.30 -4.15 -10.27
CA ALA A 278 10.77 -2.96 -9.60
C ALA A 278 11.81 -2.34 -8.67
N LYS A 279 11.89 -1.00 -8.67
CA LYS A 279 12.81 -0.25 -7.83
C LYS A 279 12.05 0.34 -6.65
N LEU A 280 12.24 -0.26 -5.47
CA LEU A 280 11.57 0.08 -4.22
C LEU A 280 12.58 0.47 -3.13
N SER A 281 13.84 0.70 -3.47
CA SER A 281 14.88 1.02 -2.48
C SER A 281 14.52 2.26 -1.68
N GLY A 282 14.72 2.19 -0.37
CA GLY A 282 14.40 3.26 0.58
C GLY A 282 12.91 3.53 0.80
N SER A 283 12.00 2.71 0.25
CA SER A 283 10.55 2.89 0.43
C SER A 283 10.10 2.51 1.85
N PHE A 284 8.97 3.07 2.27
CA PHE A 284 8.38 2.89 3.59
C PHE A 284 7.12 2.05 3.51
N PHE A 285 7.19 0.81 3.96
CA PHE A 285 6.10 -0.17 4.04
C PHE A 285 5.65 -0.43 5.47
N THR A 286 5.94 0.48 6.41
CA THR A 286 5.61 0.27 7.83
C THR A 286 4.13 -0.06 8.01
N GLY A 287 3.83 -1.24 8.57
CA GLY A 287 2.46 -1.73 8.77
C GLY A 287 1.66 -2.04 7.50
N ALA A 288 2.27 -2.06 6.31
CA ALA A 288 1.59 -2.38 5.06
C ALA A 288 1.24 -3.87 4.97
N ASP A 289 0.15 -4.20 4.28
CA ASP A 289 -0.24 -5.58 3.98
C ASP A 289 0.18 -5.98 2.57
N LEU A 290 1.32 -6.65 2.47
CA LEU A 290 1.90 -7.24 1.25
C LEU A 290 1.61 -8.74 1.16
N SER A 291 0.59 -9.25 1.87
CA SER A 291 0.32 -10.69 1.87
C SER A 291 0.03 -11.19 0.46
N ARG A 292 0.67 -12.30 0.09
CA ARG A 292 0.60 -12.89 -1.26
C ARG A 292 1.07 -11.98 -2.41
N ALA A 293 1.74 -10.86 -2.13
CA ALA A 293 2.30 -10.02 -3.16
C ALA A 293 3.44 -10.73 -3.91
N ASP A 294 3.55 -10.49 -5.21
CA ASP A 294 4.70 -10.88 -6.02
C ASP A 294 5.68 -9.71 -6.10
N LEU A 295 6.81 -9.89 -5.41
CA LEU A 295 7.96 -8.99 -5.32
C LEU A 295 9.21 -9.62 -5.97
N THR A 296 9.02 -10.57 -6.90
CA THR A 296 10.11 -11.25 -7.62
C THR A 296 11.08 -10.23 -8.23
N GLY A 297 12.36 -10.36 -7.93
CA GLY A 297 13.43 -9.50 -8.43
C GLY A 297 13.41 -8.06 -7.90
N ALA A 298 12.48 -7.69 -7.01
CA ALA A 298 12.33 -6.33 -6.52
C ALA A 298 13.61 -5.85 -5.78
N LYS A 299 13.96 -4.58 -5.98
CA LYS A 299 15.04 -3.92 -5.25
C LYS A 299 14.46 -3.18 -4.06
N LEU A 300 14.61 -3.76 -2.87
CA LEU A 300 14.12 -3.27 -1.58
C LEU A 300 15.28 -2.84 -0.66
N CYS A 301 16.43 -2.46 -1.25
CA CYS A 301 17.60 -2.07 -0.47
C CYS A 301 17.24 -0.90 0.46
N SER A 302 17.57 -1.01 1.74
CA SER A 302 17.26 0.01 2.76
C SER A 302 15.77 0.35 2.91
N ALA A 303 14.85 -0.49 2.42
CA ALA A 303 13.42 -0.29 2.62
C ALA A 303 13.05 -0.54 4.10
N ASP A 304 12.06 0.20 4.61
CA ASP A 304 11.48 -0.02 5.93
C ASP A 304 10.22 -0.88 5.79
N LEU A 305 10.30 -2.13 6.24
CA LEU A 305 9.24 -3.13 6.24
C LEU A 305 8.76 -3.43 7.68
N THR A 306 9.05 -2.55 8.64
CA THR A 306 8.72 -2.76 10.05
C THR A 306 7.22 -3.00 10.22
N GLY A 307 6.83 -4.13 10.80
CA GLY A 307 5.43 -4.49 11.03
C GLY A 307 4.64 -4.84 9.76
N ALA A 308 5.29 -4.89 8.59
CA ALA A 308 4.62 -5.27 7.34
C ALA A 308 4.22 -6.75 7.36
N ASN A 309 3.09 -7.07 6.72
CA ASN A 309 2.65 -8.44 6.51
C ASN A 309 3.03 -8.91 5.11
N LEU A 310 4.04 -9.78 5.00
CA LEU A 310 4.49 -10.45 3.77
C LEU A 310 4.07 -11.93 3.76
N THR A 311 3.01 -12.30 4.48
CA THR A 311 2.58 -13.70 4.58
C THR A 311 2.29 -14.27 3.18
N GLY A 312 2.99 -15.35 2.81
CA GLY A 312 2.82 -16.01 1.51
C GLY A 312 3.27 -15.19 0.31
N ALA A 313 4.04 -14.10 0.49
CA ALA A 313 4.59 -13.32 -0.61
C ALA A 313 5.69 -14.07 -1.37
N THR A 314 5.90 -13.70 -2.63
CA THR A 314 7.02 -14.19 -3.45
C THR A 314 8.12 -13.13 -3.50
N LEU A 315 9.29 -13.46 -2.96
CA LEU A 315 10.49 -12.62 -2.85
C LEU A 315 11.68 -13.24 -3.59
N ASP A 316 11.42 -14.13 -4.55
CA ASP A 316 12.47 -14.78 -5.35
C ASP A 316 13.36 -13.73 -6.01
N SER A 317 14.68 -13.85 -5.81
CA SER A 317 15.70 -12.91 -6.30
C SER A 317 15.52 -11.46 -5.84
N ALA A 318 14.68 -11.20 -4.82
CA ALA A 318 14.53 -9.88 -4.23
C ALA A 318 15.80 -9.49 -3.46
N ASN A 319 16.15 -8.21 -3.53
CA ASN A 319 17.27 -7.66 -2.78
C ASN A 319 16.75 -6.79 -1.62
N LEU A 320 16.87 -7.30 -0.40
CA LEU A 320 16.54 -6.65 0.87
C LEU A 320 17.81 -6.23 1.65
N THR A 321 18.94 -6.00 0.98
CA THR A 321 20.17 -5.54 1.64
C THR A 321 19.90 -4.30 2.47
N GLN A 322 20.31 -4.33 3.74
CA GLN A 322 20.10 -3.24 4.72
C GLN A 322 18.63 -2.84 4.94
N ALA A 323 17.66 -3.67 4.53
CA ALA A 323 16.25 -3.42 4.82
C ALA A 323 15.97 -3.58 6.32
N THR A 324 14.98 -2.85 6.82
CA THR A 324 14.53 -2.95 8.22
C THR A 324 13.24 -3.74 8.27
N LEU A 325 13.30 -5.00 8.69
CA LEU A 325 12.12 -5.86 8.90
C LEU A 325 11.85 -6.06 10.40
N GLY A 326 12.91 -5.99 11.20
CA GLY A 326 12.86 -6.29 12.62
C GLY A 326 12.05 -5.30 13.44
N GLY A 327 11.52 -5.80 14.54
CA GLY A 327 10.74 -5.00 15.49
C GLY A 327 11.62 -4.07 16.32
N SER A 328 10.96 -3.23 17.10
CA SER A 328 11.57 -2.39 18.13
C SER A 328 10.69 -2.36 19.37
N ALA A 329 11.08 -1.61 20.40
CA ALA A 329 10.24 -1.40 21.58
C ALA A 329 8.86 -0.80 21.25
N THR A 330 8.74 -0.09 20.12
CA THR A 330 7.53 0.64 19.73
C THR A 330 6.88 0.15 18.44
N ALA A 331 7.47 -0.84 17.76
CA ALA A 331 6.97 -1.33 16.48
C ALA A 331 7.10 -2.85 16.39
N ALA A 332 6.06 -3.52 15.89
CA ALA A 332 6.09 -4.95 15.68
C ALA A 332 7.09 -5.32 14.57
N PRO A 333 7.73 -6.50 14.63
CA PRO A 333 8.50 -7.02 13.51
C PRO A 333 7.59 -7.38 12.33
N ALA A 334 8.18 -7.48 11.15
CA ALA A 334 7.51 -7.97 9.94
C ALA A 334 7.11 -9.45 10.08
N VAL A 335 6.05 -9.84 9.36
CA VAL A 335 5.61 -11.23 9.22
C VAL A 335 5.91 -11.70 7.81
N VAL A 336 6.86 -12.62 7.65
CA VAL A 336 7.32 -13.22 6.39
C VAL A 336 6.93 -14.72 6.36
N ALA A 337 5.91 -15.09 7.12
CA ALA A 337 5.48 -16.47 7.26
C ALA A 337 5.02 -17.05 5.90
N TYR A 338 5.39 -18.28 5.60
CA TYR A 338 5.02 -18.97 4.36
C TYR A 338 5.47 -18.30 3.05
N ALA A 339 6.35 -17.29 3.11
CA ALA A 339 6.87 -16.63 1.92
C ALA A 339 7.83 -17.54 1.13
N LEU A 340 7.94 -17.29 -0.17
CA LEU A 340 8.94 -17.92 -1.04
C LEU A 340 10.09 -16.95 -1.29
N MET A 341 11.33 -17.40 -1.08
CA MET A 341 12.52 -16.56 -1.21
C MET A 341 13.70 -17.37 -1.76
N GLY A 342 13.59 -17.79 -3.01
CA GLY A 342 14.68 -18.37 -3.78
C GLY A 342 15.69 -17.31 -4.20
N ASN A 343 16.98 -17.48 -3.89
CA ASN A 343 18.04 -16.52 -4.22
C ASN A 343 17.83 -15.11 -3.64
N GLY A 344 17.17 -14.98 -2.48
CA GLY A 344 16.93 -13.70 -1.83
C GLY A 344 18.15 -13.17 -1.08
N ILE A 345 18.38 -11.86 -1.12
CA ILE A 345 19.54 -11.22 -0.48
C ILE A 345 19.07 -10.37 0.70
N LEU A 346 19.46 -10.74 1.92
CA LEU A 346 19.13 -10.05 3.19
C LEU A 346 20.38 -9.63 3.96
N THR A 347 21.54 -9.56 3.30
CA THR A 347 22.79 -9.10 3.90
C THR A 347 22.59 -7.76 4.61
N GLU A 348 23.05 -7.67 5.86
CA GLU A 348 22.94 -6.48 6.73
C GLU A 348 21.50 -6.00 7.00
N ALA A 349 20.46 -6.79 6.68
CA ALA A 349 19.09 -6.48 7.08
C ALA A 349 18.91 -6.60 8.59
N ASN A 350 18.05 -5.76 9.18
CA ASN A 350 17.57 -5.94 10.54
C ASN A 350 16.43 -6.97 10.52
N LEU A 351 16.66 -8.14 11.11
CA LEU A 351 15.70 -9.26 11.19
C LEU A 351 15.30 -9.58 12.64
N PHE A 352 15.46 -8.63 13.56
CA PHE A 352 15.10 -8.79 14.97
C PHE A 352 13.62 -9.18 15.15
N GLY A 353 13.36 -10.35 15.73
CA GLY A 353 12.01 -10.83 16.01
C GLY A 353 11.14 -11.15 14.79
N VAL A 354 11.70 -11.14 13.57
CA VAL A 354 10.93 -11.37 12.34
C VAL A 354 10.37 -12.79 12.32
N ASN A 355 9.10 -12.91 11.92
CA ASN A 355 8.43 -14.19 11.80
C ASN A 355 8.59 -14.76 10.39
N PHE A 356 9.48 -15.74 10.23
CA PHE A 356 9.70 -16.55 9.02
C PHE A 356 9.04 -17.94 9.10
N ALA A 357 8.07 -18.16 10.01
CA ALA A 357 7.50 -19.48 10.21
C ALA A 357 6.92 -20.06 8.91
N GLY A 358 7.32 -21.28 8.56
CA GLY A 358 6.89 -21.93 7.33
C GLY A 358 7.44 -21.34 6.02
N ALA A 359 8.32 -20.33 6.07
CA ALA A 359 8.91 -19.75 4.86
C ALA A 359 9.81 -20.76 4.14
N THR A 360 9.93 -20.61 2.83
CA THR A 360 10.82 -21.41 1.99
C THR A 360 11.93 -20.52 1.45
N ILE A 361 13.13 -20.66 2.02
CA ILE A 361 14.28 -19.82 1.71
C ILE A 361 15.39 -20.75 1.19
N TYR A 362 15.75 -20.62 -0.09
CA TYR A 362 16.59 -21.60 -0.78
C TYR A 362 17.43 -20.97 -1.89
N GLY A 363 18.32 -21.74 -2.51
CA GLY A 363 19.10 -21.32 -3.67
C GLY A 363 20.48 -20.77 -3.31
N GLY A 364 21.47 -21.07 -4.16
CA GLY A 364 22.89 -20.81 -3.89
C GLY A 364 23.27 -19.33 -3.81
N GLU A 365 22.41 -18.42 -4.28
CA GLU A 365 22.61 -16.97 -4.16
C GLU A 365 21.91 -16.37 -2.93
N THR A 366 21.21 -17.17 -2.13
CA THR A 366 20.58 -16.66 -0.92
C THR A 366 21.62 -16.24 0.11
N ARG A 367 21.44 -15.06 0.68
CA ARG A 367 22.34 -14.45 1.67
C ARG A 367 21.54 -13.98 2.87
N LEU A 368 21.60 -14.71 3.96
CA LEU A 368 21.19 -14.26 5.30
C LEU A 368 22.41 -14.01 6.21
N ASP A 369 23.61 -14.31 5.69
CA ASP A 369 24.85 -14.06 6.38
C ASP A 369 25.01 -12.55 6.63
N ARG A 370 25.61 -12.22 7.78
CA ARG A 370 25.82 -10.84 8.20
C ARG A 370 24.54 -10.00 8.30
N ALA A 371 23.37 -10.62 8.47
CA ALA A 371 22.20 -9.90 8.93
C ALA A 371 22.56 -9.11 10.21
N ALA A 372 22.09 -7.87 10.32
CA ALA A 372 22.47 -6.97 11.40
C ALA A 372 22.04 -7.52 12.78
N THR A 373 20.93 -8.25 12.81
CA THR A 373 20.37 -8.90 13.99
C THR A 373 19.35 -9.95 13.54
N LEU A 374 19.37 -11.12 14.17
CA LEU A 374 18.39 -12.20 14.01
C LEU A 374 17.87 -12.67 15.38
N GLU A 375 18.11 -11.90 16.44
CA GLU A 375 17.64 -12.23 17.78
C GLU A 375 16.12 -12.35 17.80
N GLY A 376 15.62 -13.43 18.41
CA GLY A 376 14.19 -13.72 18.53
C GLY A 376 13.47 -14.01 17.21
N ALA A 377 14.17 -14.11 16.07
CA ALA A 377 13.55 -14.47 14.80
C ALA A 377 12.94 -15.88 14.87
N ASP A 378 11.78 -16.07 14.24
CA ASP A 378 11.03 -17.34 14.25
C ASP A 378 11.07 -17.99 12.88
N PHE A 379 11.88 -19.04 12.74
CA PHE A 379 11.99 -19.91 11.57
C PHE A 379 11.28 -21.26 11.78
N SER A 380 10.33 -21.34 12.71
CA SER A 380 9.64 -22.60 12.99
C SER A 380 9.00 -23.17 11.73
N ASN A 381 9.28 -24.44 11.44
CA ASN A 381 8.83 -25.15 10.25
C ASN A 381 9.26 -24.53 8.90
N ALA A 382 10.30 -23.69 8.87
CA ALA A 382 10.84 -23.16 7.63
C ALA A 382 11.70 -24.19 6.87
N TYR A 383 11.80 -24.02 5.56
CA TYR A 383 12.77 -24.71 4.71
C TYR A 383 14.01 -23.85 4.51
N LEU A 384 15.17 -24.36 4.93
CA LEU A 384 16.42 -23.64 5.10
C LEU A 384 17.63 -24.54 4.75
N GLU A 385 17.49 -25.41 3.76
CA GLU A 385 18.58 -26.28 3.28
C GLU A 385 19.81 -25.45 2.85
N ASP A 386 21.00 -25.92 3.24
CA ASP A 386 22.32 -25.35 2.88
C ASP A 386 22.49 -23.85 3.18
N ILE A 387 21.64 -23.29 4.03
CA ILE A 387 21.67 -21.88 4.33
C ILE A 387 22.81 -21.54 5.29
N SER A 388 23.48 -20.41 5.07
CA SER A 388 24.53 -19.95 5.98
C SER A 388 23.98 -18.91 6.96
N PHE A 389 24.12 -19.23 8.25
CA PHE A 389 23.99 -18.35 9.40
C PHE A 389 25.35 -18.02 10.02
N SER A 390 26.45 -18.23 9.28
CA SER A 390 27.81 -18.08 9.80
C SER A 390 28.03 -16.71 10.45
N GLY A 391 28.52 -16.70 11.69
CA GLY A 391 28.79 -15.51 12.49
C GLY A 391 27.54 -14.71 12.93
N SER A 392 26.33 -15.22 12.68
CA SER A 392 25.09 -14.48 12.96
C SER A 392 24.72 -14.48 14.46
N ASN A 393 24.03 -13.42 14.88
CA ASN A 393 23.49 -13.31 16.23
C ASN A 393 22.05 -13.83 16.26
N LEU A 394 21.87 -15.06 16.75
CA LEU A 394 20.64 -15.85 16.75
C LEU A 394 20.12 -16.09 18.17
N LYS A 395 20.38 -15.17 19.11
CA LYS A 395 19.93 -15.34 20.49
C LYS A 395 18.41 -15.48 20.54
N GLY A 396 17.93 -16.53 21.21
CA GLY A 396 16.50 -16.80 21.32
C GLY A 396 15.76 -17.08 20.01
N ALA A 397 16.47 -17.27 18.89
CA ALA A 397 15.84 -17.62 17.61
C ALA A 397 15.19 -19.01 17.66
N ARG A 398 14.10 -19.21 16.92
CA ARG A 398 13.35 -20.47 16.90
C ARG A 398 13.51 -21.15 15.55
N PHE A 399 13.83 -22.43 15.56
CA PHE A 399 13.95 -23.31 14.41
C PHE A 399 13.15 -24.60 14.61
N ASP A 400 12.12 -24.56 15.46
CA ASP A 400 11.36 -25.75 15.83
C ASP A 400 10.71 -26.36 14.58
N GLY A 401 10.97 -27.65 14.34
CA GLY A 401 10.47 -28.36 13.16
C GLY A 401 11.01 -27.86 11.82
N ALA A 402 12.05 -27.03 11.78
CA ALA A 402 12.64 -26.55 10.52
C ALA A 402 13.46 -27.62 9.79
N CYS A 403 13.58 -27.50 8.47
CA CYS A 403 14.52 -28.28 7.67
C CYS A 403 15.81 -27.49 7.47
N LEU A 404 16.88 -27.94 8.12
CA LEU A 404 18.19 -27.29 8.20
C LEU A 404 19.31 -28.25 7.74
N VAL A 405 18.98 -29.14 6.80
CA VAL A 405 19.95 -30.07 6.21
C VAL A 405 21.10 -29.25 5.61
N GLY A 406 22.34 -29.57 6.00
CA GLY A 406 23.53 -28.86 5.52
C GLY A 406 23.71 -27.40 5.99
N ALA A 407 22.81 -26.87 6.83
CA ALA A 407 22.87 -25.46 7.25
C ALA A 407 24.14 -25.15 8.07
N ASP A 408 24.74 -23.99 7.82
CA ASP A 408 25.99 -23.55 8.46
C ASP A 408 25.75 -22.54 9.58
N PHE A 409 26.00 -22.95 10.83
CA PHE A 409 25.96 -22.12 12.04
C PHE A 409 27.37 -21.82 12.58
N THR A 410 28.41 -21.90 11.76
CA THR A 410 29.79 -21.64 12.20
C THR A 410 29.90 -20.28 12.90
N ASN A 411 30.47 -20.24 14.11
CA ASN A 411 30.59 -19.04 14.95
C ASN A 411 29.27 -18.30 15.28
N ALA A 412 28.10 -18.90 15.05
CA ALA A 412 26.83 -18.27 15.37
C ALA A 412 26.59 -18.20 16.90
N VAL A 413 25.83 -17.20 17.35
CA VAL A 413 25.48 -17.01 18.77
C VAL A 413 24.04 -17.45 19.02
N LEU A 414 23.84 -18.56 19.73
CA LEU A 414 22.53 -19.24 19.89
C LEU A 414 22.06 -19.28 21.36
N THR A 415 22.56 -18.36 22.18
CA THR A 415 22.27 -18.29 23.62
C THR A 415 20.91 -17.63 23.91
N ALA A 416 20.59 -17.44 25.20
CA ALA A 416 19.41 -16.70 25.61
C ALA A 416 19.38 -15.27 25.06
N PHE A 417 18.18 -14.84 24.66
CA PHE A 417 17.89 -13.44 24.37
C PHE A 417 17.47 -12.71 25.65
N GLU A 418 17.99 -11.51 25.89
CA GLU A 418 17.74 -10.75 27.12
C GLU A 418 16.26 -10.43 27.34
N GLY A 419 15.44 -10.39 26.26
CA GLY A 419 14.00 -10.11 26.36
C GLY A 419 13.09 -11.33 26.60
N SER A 420 13.47 -12.54 26.18
CA SER A 420 12.65 -13.76 26.38
C SER A 420 13.17 -14.65 27.51
N GLY A 421 14.47 -14.54 27.84
CA GLY A 421 15.18 -15.48 28.72
C GLY A 421 15.36 -16.88 28.12
N ALA A 422 14.73 -17.17 26.97
CA ALA A 422 14.83 -18.45 26.29
C ALA A 422 16.02 -18.44 25.30
N PRO A 423 16.87 -19.48 25.32
CA PRO A 423 17.89 -19.69 24.31
C PRO A 423 17.28 -20.12 22.97
N ALA A 424 18.12 -20.21 21.93
CA ALA A 424 17.66 -20.70 20.64
C ALA A 424 17.08 -22.12 20.75
N SER A 425 16.09 -22.42 19.91
CA SER A 425 15.36 -23.69 19.94
C SER A 425 15.38 -24.37 18.58
N PHE A 426 15.61 -25.69 18.57
CA PHE A 426 15.67 -26.57 17.41
C PHE A 426 14.80 -27.80 17.64
N VAL A 427 13.70 -27.67 18.40
CA VAL A 427 12.91 -28.83 18.82
C VAL A 427 12.32 -29.51 17.59
N GLY A 428 12.64 -30.79 17.40
CA GLY A 428 12.17 -31.55 16.23
C GLY A 428 12.73 -31.08 14.88
N ALA A 429 13.78 -30.26 14.85
CA ALA A 429 14.40 -29.80 13.61
C ALA A 429 15.19 -30.90 12.90
N CYS A 430 15.38 -30.78 11.59
CA CYS A 430 16.20 -31.68 10.78
C CYS A 430 17.57 -31.05 10.57
N LEU A 431 18.59 -31.56 11.26
CA LEU A 431 19.99 -31.09 11.26
C LEU A 431 21.02 -32.06 10.62
N PRO A 432 20.68 -33.09 9.81
CA PRO A 432 21.72 -33.85 9.10
C PRO A 432 22.67 -32.94 8.31
N GLY A 433 23.98 -33.11 8.49
CA GLY A 433 25.00 -32.29 7.83
C GLY A 433 25.13 -30.83 8.32
N ALA A 434 24.28 -30.37 9.25
CA ALA A 434 24.40 -29.02 9.79
C ALA A 434 25.75 -28.81 10.52
N ILE A 435 26.31 -27.61 10.42
CA ILE A 435 27.65 -27.28 10.93
C ILE A 435 27.52 -26.31 12.11
N PHE A 436 28.13 -26.64 13.25
CA PHE A 436 28.09 -25.82 14.48
C PHE A 436 29.47 -25.42 15.02
N THR A 437 30.50 -25.48 14.17
CA THR A 437 31.89 -25.21 14.56
C THR A 437 32.03 -23.82 15.18
N GLY A 438 32.49 -23.74 16.43
CA GLY A 438 32.65 -22.46 17.14
C GLY A 438 31.34 -21.78 17.57
N ALA A 439 30.17 -22.38 17.35
CA ALA A 439 28.90 -21.81 17.76
C ALA A 439 28.73 -21.75 19.29
N HIS A 440 28.06 -20.71 19.77
CA HIS A 440 27.76 -20.53 21.20
C HIS A 440 26.39 -21.12 21.55
N LEU A 441 26.38 -22.38 22.01
CA LEU A 441 25.17 -23.19 22.21
C LEU A 441 24.63 -23.23 23.66
N ALA A 442 24.98 -22.23 24.48
CA ALA A 442 24.65 -22.25 25.90
C ALA A 442 23.13 -22.20 26.13
N GLY A 443 22.58 -23.29 26.66
CA GLY A 443 21.14 -23.45 26.92
C GLY A 443 20.30 -23.85 25.71
N THR A 444 20.87 -23.85 24.50
CA THR A 444 20.15 -24.17 23.26
C THR A 444 19.39 -25.49 23.38
N ASN A 445 18.17 -25.53 22.84
CA ASN A 445 17.29 -26.68 22.96
C ASN A 445 17.27 -27.51 21.68
N PHE A 446 17.86 -28.70 21.70
CA PHE A 446 17.85 -29.64 20.56
C PHE A 446 16.87 -30.80 20.73
N ALA A 447 15.95 -30.77 21.69
CA ALA A 447 15.09 -31.92 21.99
C ALA A 447 14.40 -32.48 20.71
N ASN A 448 14.53 -33.78 20.49
CA ASN A 448 13.99 -34.51 19.33
C ASN A 448 14.52 -34.07 17.95
N ALA A 449 15.57 -33.25 17.88
CA ALA A 449 16.18 -32.91 16.61
C ALA A 449 16.85 -34.13 15.95
N ALA A 450 16.76 -34.23 14.63
CA ALA A 450 17.45 -35.26 13.85
C ALA A 450 18.87 -34.81 13.54
N VAL A 451 19.88 -35.52 14.06
CA VAL A 451 21.31 -35.26 13.81
C VAL A 451 21.92 -36.52 13.21
N SER A 452 22.84 -36.36 12.25
CA SER A 452 23.57 -37.49 11.64
C SER A 452 25.08 -37.23 11.57
N PHE A 453 25.87 -38.20 12.07
CA PHE A 453 27.34 -38.22 12.03
C PHE A 453 27.90 -39.07 10.88
N ALA A 454 27.02 -39.68 10.08
CA ALA A 454 27.36 -40.30 8.80
C ALA A 454 26.75 -39.47 7.67
N SER A 455 27.32 -39.55 6.47
CA SER A 455 26.66 -39.08 5.26
C SER A 455 25.44 -39.95 4.95
N GLY A 456 24.44 -39.39 4.28
CA GLY A 456 23.24 -40.13 3.91
C GLY A 456 22.29 -39.29 3.06
N GLU A 457 21.07 -39.79 2.93
CA GLU A 457 19.97 -39.11 2.26
C GLU A 457 18.88 -38.77 3.28
N PHE A 458 18.30 -37.59 3.15
CA PHE A 458 17.18 -37.15 3.97
C PHE A 458 15.99 -36.82 3.07
N LEU A 459 14.83 -37.42 3.36
CA LEU A 459 13.64 -37.23 2.52
C LEU A 459 12.95 -35.91 2.85
N VAL A 460 12.76 -35.08 1.84
CA VAL A 460 12.12 -33.78 1.99
C VAL A 460 10.94 -33.65 1.05
N ARG A 461 9.87 -33.05 1.57
CA ARG A 461 8.76 -32.53 0.79
C ARG A 461 8.57 -31.06 1.11
N TYR A 462 8.94 -30.19 0.18
CA TYR A 462 8.65 -28.76 0.25
C TYR A 462 7.37 -28.44 -0.53
N CYS A 463 6.62 -27.42 -0.10
CA CYS A 463 5.48 -26.90 -0.86
C CYS A 463 5.97 -25.76 -1.75
N ARG A 464 5.52 -25.69 -3.01
CA ARG A 464 5.53 -24.43 -3.75
C ARG A 464 4.13 -23.82 -3.69
N ALA A 465 4.03 -22.53 -3.36
CA ALA A 465 2.76 -21.80 -3.41
C ALA A 465 2.13 -21.96 -4.80
N GLU A 466 0.81 -22.07 -4.86
CA GLU A 466 0.07 -22.30 -6.11
C GLU A 466 0.54 -21.34 -7.22
N GLY A 467 1.08 -21.86 -8.34
CA GLY A 467 1.13 -21.12 -9.61
C GLY A 467 2.46 -20.97 -10.38
N LEU A 468 3.65 -21.33 -9.88
CA LEU A 468 4.91 -21.10 -10.64
C LEU A 468 5.88 -22.31 -10.71
N LEU A 469 5.85 -23.00 -11.88
CA LEU A 469 6.84 -23.90 -12.52
C LEU A 469 7.33 -25.18 -11.78
N PRO A 470 7.58 -26.31 -12.52
CA PRO A 470 6.66 -27.24 -13.22
C PRO A 470 6.05 -28.29 -12.24
N PRO A 471 5.19 -29.28 -12.65
CA PRO A 471 4.41 -30.09 -11.70
C PRO A 471 5.30 -31.06 -10.90
N LEU A 472 5.11 -31.14 -9.58
CA LEU A 472 5.82 -32.06 -8.69
C LEU A 472 5.26 -33.48 -8.83
N SER A 473 6.16 -34.47 -8.84
CA SER A 473 5.82 -35.86 -8.53
C SER A 473 5.36 -35.97 -7.07
N ASP A 474 4.42 -36.87 -6.79
CA ASP A 474 3.92 -37.13 -5.44
C ASP A 474 4.99 -37.68 -4.47
N ASP A 475 6.22 -37.94 -4.93
CA ASP A 475 7.28 -38.58 -4.15
C ASP A 475 8.20 -37.56 -3.45
N PRO A 476 8.57 -37.78 -2.17
CA PRO A 476 9.57 -36.96 -1.49
C PRO A 476 10.92 -37.04 -2.19
N GLU A 477 11.63 -35.92 -2.28
CA GLU A 477 12.94 -35.84 -2.91
C GLU A 477 14.05 -36.15 -1.88
N PRO A 478 15.01 -37.03 -2.19
CA PRO A 478 16.15 -37.27 -1.33
C PRO A 478 17.15 -36.11 -1.45
N ILE A 479 17.52 -35.54 -0.31
CA ILE A 479 18.62 -34.58 -0.18
C ILE A 479 19.84 -35.32 0.34
N GLU A 480 20.93 -35.30 -0.43
CA GLU A 480 22.22 -35.81 0.02
C GLU A 480 22.85 -34.87 1.05
N TYR A 481 23.31 -35.42 2.17
CA TYR A 481 24.00 -34.64 3.19
C TYR A 481 25.30 -35.32 3.62
N TYR A 482 26.26 -34.50 4.02
CA TYR A 482 27.55 -34.96 4.55
C TYR A 482 27.49 -35.12 6.08
N ALA A 483 28.43 -35.86 6.65
CA ALA A 483 28.51 -36.01 8.10
C ALA A 483 28.61 -34.64 8.80
N THR A 484 27.84 -34.42 9.88
CA THR A 484 28.00 -33.20 10.68
C THR A 484 29.42 -33.11 11.25
N THR A 485 30.02 -31.92 11.19
CA THR A 485 31.40 -31.69 11.62
C THR A 485 31.52 -30.82 12.89
N GLY A 486 30.41 -30.26 13.40
CA GLY A 486 30.48 -29.20 14.41
C GLY A 486 29.71 -29.42 15.72
N LEU A 487 28.90 -30.49 15.83
CA LEU A 487 28.15 -30.78 17.05
C LEU A 487 28.96 -31.71 17.98
N ASP A 488 29.94 -31.12 18.67
CA ASP A 488 30.88 -31.77 19.61
C ASP A 488 30.55 -31.36 21.07
N LEU A 489 30.79 -32.25 22.04
CA LEU A 489 30.78 -31.95 23.48
C LEU A 489 31.48 -30.64 23.88
N THR A 490 32.54 -30.22 23.18
CA THR A 490 33.29 -29.01 23.51
C THR A 490 32.47 -27.71 23.30
N THR A 491 31.50 -27.74 22.38
CA THR A 491 30.63 -26.58 22.09
C THR A 491 29.39 -26.58 22.98
N LEU A 492 29.01 -27.73 23.55
CA LEU A 492 27.88 -27.87 24.45
C LEU A 492 28.17 -27.28 25.85
N ARG A 493 27.12 -26.90 26.57
CA ARG A 493 27.18 -26.42 27.95
C ARG A 493 26.25 -27.25 28.83
N PRO A 494 26.44 -27.28 30.17
CA PRO A 494 25.63 -28.10 31.07
C PRO A 494 24.11 -27.90 30.94
N THR A 495 23.68 -26.71 30.53
CA THR A 495 22.27 -26.31 30.34
C THR A 495 21.71 -26.63 28.96
N THR A 496 22.54 -26.99 27.97
CA THR A 496 22.10 -27.34 26.62
C THR A 496 21.26 -28.62 26.67
N VAL A 497 20.09 -28.63 26.02
CA VAL A 497 19.23 -29.81 25.90
C VAL A 497 19.68 -30.60 24.68
N CYS A 498 20.07 -31.85 24.87
CA CYS A 498 20.52 -32.73 23.80
C CYS A 498 19.33 -33.31 23.00
N PRO A 499 19.55 -33.83 21.78
CA PRO A 499 18.53 -34.52 21.00
C PRO A 499 17.68 -35.54 21.75
N ASN A 500 18.26 -36.32 22.66
CA ASN A 500 17.52 -37.26 23.49
C ASN A 500 16.53 -36.65 24.51
N GLY A 501 16.42 -35.31 24.55
CA GLY A 501 15.48 -34.55 25.38
C GLY A 501 15.97 -34.24 26.80
N SER A 502 17.16 -34.69 27.19
CA SER A 502 17.76 -34.38 28.50
C SER A 502 18.88 -33.35 28.36
N THR A 503 19.13 -32.58 29.42
CA THR A 503 20.28 -31.65 29.45
C THR A 503 21.61 -32.41 29.45
N LEU A 504 22.67 -31.76 28.96
CA LEU A 504 24.03 -32.33 29.01
C LEU A 504 24.40 -32.76 30.43
N ALA A 505 24.13 -31.92 31.44
CA ALA A 505 24.41 -32.24 32.84
C ALA A 505 23.64 -33.48 33.33
N ALA A 506 22.35 -33.60 32.98
CA ALA A 506 21.53 -34.76 33.37
C ALA A 506 22.01 -36.04 32.68
N ASN A 507 22.40 -35.96 31.40
CA ASN A 507 22.95 -37.10 30.66
C ASN A 507 24.30 -37.55 31.24
N GLN A 508 25.19 -36.60 31.57
CA GLN A 508 26.47 -36.87 32.22
C GLN A 508 26.30 -37.50 33.61
N ALA A 509 25.34 -37.00 34.41
CA ALA A 509 25.03 -37.56 35.73
C ALA A 509 24.51 -39.02 35.64
N ARG A 510 23.87 -39.38 34.52
CA ARG A 510 23.39 -40.74 34.23
C ARG A 510 24.42 -41.62 33.51
N GLY A 511 25.60 -41.09 33.20
CA GLY A 511 26.65 -41.82 32.48
C GLY A 511 26.29 -42.17 31.03
N ILE A 512 25.38 -41.42 30.41
CA ILE A 512 25.00 -41.62 29.00
C ILE A 512 26.20 -41.22 28.12
N GLY A 513 26.54 -42.04 27.12
CA GLY A 513 27.58 -41.72 26.15
C GLY A 513 27.14 -40.65 25.15
N LEU A 514 28.09 -39.93 24.55
CA LEU A 514 27.81 -38.83 23.62
C LEU A 514 26.84 -39.20 22.50
N ASP A 515 27.09 -40.32 21.82
CA ASP A 515 26.26 -40.79 20.70
C ASP A 515 24.79 -40.98 21.12
N ALA A 516 24.56 -41.51 22.32
CA ALA A 516 23.22 -41.70 22.88
C ALA A 516 22.57 -40.40 23.37
N MET A 517 23.35 -39.33 23.60
CA MET A 517 22.81 -37.99 23.85
C MET A 517 22.34 -37.33 22.55
N LEU A 518 23.11 -37.55 21.47
CA LEU A 518 22.91 -36.90 20.17
C LEU A 518 21.98 -37.68 19.23
N THR A 519 21.51 -38.86 19.66
CA THR A 519 20.50 -39.65 18.95
C THR A 519 19.18 -39.65 19.73
N ALA A 520 18.13 -39.07 19.14
CA ALA A 520 16.80 -39.04 19.74
C ALA A 520 15.95 -40.23 19.25
N PRO A 521 15.32 -41.01 20.15
CA PRO A 521 14.29 -41.97 19.76
C PRO A 521 13.08 -41.22 19.20
N GLY A 522 12.84 -41.32 17.90
CA GLY A 522 11.77 -40.58 17.21
C GLY A 522 12.19 -39.24 16.61
N ALA A 523 13.50 -39.02 16.42
CA ALA A 523 13.97 -38.00 15.49
C ALA A 523 13.28 -38.15 14.12
N PRO A 524 12.90 -37.05 13.45
CA PRO A 524 12.30 -37.12 12.12
C PRO A 524 13.29 -37.75 11.12
N THR A 525 12.81 -38.72 10.33
CA THR A 525 13.56 -39.33 9.22
C THR A 525 13.21 -38.72 7.87
N SER A 526 12.24 -37.81 7.87
CA SER A 526 11.78 -37.05 6.72
C SER A 526 11.22 -35.73 7.20
N TRP A 527 11.21 -34.72 6.33
CA TRP A 527 10.58 -33.45 6.61
C TRP A 527 9.48 -33.12 5.61
N CYS A 528 8.40 -32.52 6.10
CA CYS A 528 7.30 -32.03 5.29
C CYS A 528 6.85 -30.68 5.84
N ALA A 529 6.77 -29.67 4.97
CA ALA A 529 6.28 -28.35 5.35
C ALA A 529 4.81 -28.43 5.83
N PRO A 530 4.45 -27.84 6.99
CA PRO A 530 3.07 -27.84 7.48
C PRO A 530 2.07 -27.18 6.52
N ALA A 531 2.54 -26.22 5.70
CA ALA A 531 1.73 -25.53 4.68
C ALA A 531 1.23 -26.46 3.56
N CYS A 532 1.82 -27.65 3.40
CA CYS A 532 1.40 -28.64 2.40
C CYS A 532 0.10 -29.34 2.82
N LEU A 533 -0.38 -29.10 4.04
CA LEU A 533 -1.55 -29.76 4.63
C LEU A 533 -2.85 -28.96 4.51
N VAL A 534 -2.86 -27.79 3.84
CA VAL A 534 -4.11 -27.08 3.56
C VAL A 534 -4.77 -27.71 2.33
N PRO A 535 -5.92 -28.41 2.46
CA PRO A 535 -6.63 -28.92 1.30
C PRO A 535 -7.17 -27.72 0.54
N SER A 536 -6.93 -27.68 -0.78
CA SER A 536 -7.72 -26.87 -1.68
C SER A 536 -9.21 -27.13 -1.41
N GLY A 537 -9.94 -26.07 -1.08
CA GLY A 537 -11.33 -26.19 -0.63
C GLY A 537 -12.23 -26.84 -1.68
N GLY A 538 -13.13 -27.73 -1.21
CA GLY A 538 -14.41 -28.00 -1.88
C GLY A 538 -14.44 -29.15 -2.89
N GLY A 539 -14.47 -30.38 -2.38
CA GLY A 539 -14.91 -31.55 -3.17
C GLY A 539 -15.55 -32.59 -2.26
N GLN A 540 -16.87 -32.72 -2.32
CA GLN A 540 -17.58 -33.81 -1.65
C GLN A 540 -17.04 -35.17 -2.10
N GLY A 541 -16.75 -36.03 -1.12
CA GLY A 541 -16.95 -37.47 -1.21
C GLY A 541 -15.80 -38.29 -1.81
N ARG A 542 -15.08 -39.01 -0.96
CA ARG A 542 -15.37 -40.43 -0.67
C ARG A 542 -14.44 -40.94 0.43
N ARG A 543 -15.03 -41.68 1.37
CA ARG A 543 -14.35 -42.50 2.37
C ARG A 543 -13.49 -43.58 1.68
N GLN A 544 -12.25 -43.74 2.16
CA GLN A 544 -11.54 -44.99 2.55
C GLN A 544 -11.50 -46.19 1.57
N PRO A 545 -10.54 -47.14 1.67
CA PRO A 545 -10.12 -47.85 2.89
C PRO A 545 -8.91 -47.25 3.62
#